data_AF-A0A2A4YZA5-F1
#
_entry.id   AF-A0A2A4YZA5-F1
#
_cell.length_a   1.000
_cell.length_b   1.000
_cell.length_c   1.000
_cell.angle_alpha   90.00
_cell.angle_beta   90.00
_cell.angle_gamma   90.00
#
_symmetry.space_group_name_H-M   'P 1'
#
loop_
_entity.id
_entity.type
_entity.pdbx_description
1 polymer ?
#
loop_
_entity_poly.entity_id
_entity_poly.type
_entity_poly.pdbx_seq_one_letter_code
_entity_poly.pdbx_strand_id
1 'polypeptide(L)' 'MILKNKNILVTGADGFIGSHLVEKLIDEGYQVKAFVLYHLLN' A
#
# COMPACT_ATOMS: atom_id res chain seq x y z
N MET A 1 -16.00 -4.87 9.43
CA MET A 1 -15.17 -4.85 8.20
C MET A 1 -14.31 -6.10 8.15
N ILE A 2 -14.20 -6.73 6.97
CA ILE A 2 -13.55 -8.03 6.72
C ILE A 2 -12.03 -8.03 7.05
N LEU A 3 -11.40 -6.86 7.11
CA LEU A 3 -9.95 -6.71 7.22
C LEU A 3 -9.46 -6.31 8.62
N LYS A 4 -10.34 -6.27 9.64
CA LYS A 4 -9.97 -5.87 11.01
C LYS A 4 -8.82 -6.76 11.54
N ASN A 5 -7.76 -6.13 12.04
CA ASN A 5 -6.53 -6.75 12.56
C ASN A 5 -5.73 -7.58 11.53
N LYS A 6 -5.87 -7.32 10.23
CA LYS A 6 -5.00 -7.90 9.20
C LYS A 6 -3.88 -6.92 8.85
N ASN A 7 -2.68 -7.48 8.67
CA ASN A 7 -1.56 -6.74 8.09
C ASN A 7 -1.66 -6.83 6.56
N ILE A 8 -1.65 -5.69 5.87
CA ILE A 8 -1.81 -5.61 4.41
C ILE A 8 -0.45 -5.33 3.77
N LEU A 9 -0.05 -6.13 2.79
CA LEU A 9 1.13 -5.88 1.95
C LEU A 9 0.66 -5.36 0.59
N VAL A 10 1.13 -4.18 0.19
CA VAL A 10 0.85 -3.62 -1.14
C VAL A 10 2.15 -3.61 -1.94
N THR A 11 2.19 -4.32 -3.06
CA THR A 11 3.30 -4.28 -4.04
C THR A 11 3.03 -3.21 -5.10
N GLY A 12 4.07 -2.62 -5.68
CA GLY A 12 3.91 -1.49 -6.61
C GLY A 12 3.28 -0.26 -5.95
N ALA A 13 3.54 -0.08 -4.65
CA ALA A 13 2.96 0.97 -3.81
C ALA A 13 3.40 2.40 -4.21
N ASP A 14 4.42 2.52 -5.04
CA ASP A 14 4.93 3.74 -5.65
C ASP A 14 4.24 4.10 -6.98
N GLY A 15 3.46 3.18 -7.56
CA GLY A 15 2.69 3.45 -8.76
C GLY A 15 1.49 4.38 -8.51
N PHE A 16 0.92 4.95 -9.58
CA PHE A 16 -0.23 5.86 -9.48
C PHE A 16 -1.41 5.25 -8.69
N ILE A 17 -1.80 4.01 -8.99
CA ILE A 17 -2.90 3.34 -8.28
C ILE A 17 -2.45 2.84 -6.89
N GLY A 18 -1.24 2.29 -6.80
CA GLY A 18 -0.71 1.70 -5.58
C GLY A 18 -0.59 2.71 -4.44
N SER A 19 -0.10 3.92 -4.75
CA SER A 19 0.05 5.02 -3.78
C SER A 19 -1.29 5.45 -3.18
N HIS A 20 -2.30 5.70 -4.02
CA HIS A 20 -3.64 6.08 -3.56
C HIS A 20 -4.35 4.95 -2.80
N LEU A 21 -4.10 3.69 -3.17
CA LEU A 21 -4.61 2.55 -2.41
C LEU A 21 -4.01 2.49 -1.01
N VAL A 22 -2.69 2.71 -0.89
CA VAL A 22 -2.01 2.76 0.42
C VAL A 22 -2.57 3.88 1.28
N GLU A 23 -2.73 5.10 0.73
CA GLU A 23 -3.36 6.23 1.44
C GLU A 23 -4.75 5.86 1.95
N LYS A 24 -5.61 5.33 1.07
CA LYS A 24 -6.97 4.95 1.43
C LYS A 24 -7.04 3.91 2.54
N LEU A 25 -6.14 2.91 2.51
CA LEU A 25 -6.09 1.87 3.54
C LEU A 25 -5.58 2.42 4.89
N ILE A 26 -4.63 3.36 4.87
CA ILE A 26 -4.17 4.05 6.07
C ILE A 26 -5.30 4.90 6.67
N ASP A 27 -6.03 5.66 5.84
CA ASP A 27 -7.19 6.47 6.26
C ASP A 27 -8.31 5.64 6.88
N GLU A 28 -8.48 4.38 6.43
CA GLU A 28 -9.42 3.43 7.00
C GLU A 28 -8.89 2.73 8.27
N GLY A 29 -7.69 3.08 8.73
CA GLY A 29 -7.09 2.60 9.98
C GLY A 29 -6.41 1.24 9.88
N TYR A 30 -6.06 0.77 8.68
CA TYR A 30 -5.36 -0.49 8.50
C TYR A 30 -3.85 -0.36 8.68
N GLN A 31 -3.21 -1.44 9.15
CA GLN A 31 -1.76 -1.55 9.13
C GLN A 31 -1.30 -2.01 7.75
N VAL A 32 -0.56 -1.14 7.07
CA VAL A 32 -0.10 -1.36 5.69
C VAL A 32 1.42 -1.39 5.64
N LYS A 33 1.96 -2.35 4.91
CA LYS A 33 3.37 -2.38 4.49
C LYS A 33 3.41 -2.12 2.98
N ALA A 34 3.96 -0.98 2.60
CA ALA A 34 4.23 -0.65 1.21
C ALA A 34 5.53 -1.34 0.75
N PHE A 35 5.46 -2.03 -0.39
CA PHE A 35 6.60 -2.66 -1.04
C PHE A 35 6.77 -2.07 -2.42
N VAL A 36 7.89 -1.37 -2.59
CA VAL A 36 8.22 -0.61 -3.80
C VAL A 36 9.50 -1.16 -4.39
N LEU A 37 9.56 -1.22 -5.72
CA LEU A 37 10.79 -1.52 -6.44
C LEU A 37 11.48 -0.18 -6.69
N TYR A 38 12.64 0.05 -6.08
CA TYR A 38 13.44 1.20 -6.43
C TYR A 38 14.07 0.98 -7.81
N HIS A 39 13.43 1.49 -8.86
CA HIS A 39 14.02 1.53 -10.20
C HIS A 39 14.73 2.87 -10.42
N LEU A 40 16.04 2.81 -10.64
CA LEU A 40 16.92 3.94 -11.01
C LEU A 40 17.23 3.99 -12.52
N LEU A 41 16.55 3.21 -13.35
CA LEU A 41 16.87 3.08 -14.77
C LEU A 41 15.59 3.05 -15.61
N ASN A 42 15.40 4.11 -16.39
CA ASN A 42 14.87 4.14 -17.75
C ASN A 42 15.49 5.34 -18.47
#